data_AF-A0A418B155-F1
#
_entry.id   AF-A0A418B155-F1
#
_cell.length_a   1.000
_cell.length_b   1.000
_cell.length_c   1.000
_cell.angle_alpha   90.00
_cell.angle_beta   90.00
_cell.angle_gamma   90.00
#
_symmetry.space_group_name_H-M   'P 1'
#
loop_
_entity.id
_entity.type
_entity.pdbx_description
1 polymer ?
#
loop_
_entity_poly.entity_id
_entity_poly.type
_entity_poly.pdbx_seq_one_letter_code
_entity_poly.pdbx_strand_id
1 'polypeptide(L)'
;MEFDAPTFVEAPVSQDMAKPIVATAALSAGQVIFAEAATVASAGGMEPEEGFHEEDCDDEDCDGCAAIDEDDAAIEDTLDESEHDEVSAYVVEHFADLTAACEAFEALASSEVRKNLFKCFHLIDVDAKAGDTFLSLDVVAADIPATLDAARALREAHPAVIPASLTDDQVAHLIGVLHKHSIPLEDIGGSGLFFFVSKLKHSCRPNASYTDSGDAIWVTAIQPIAVGEEITVDFFDTHYMCLAERKEVLAEEGHVCSCAVCTGTAPDLTRSFKCQAAGCTEGIVHPTNNVYECMTCHAVWDAATIAAAVAVEETLMKELEIDSVDQLLVLVQQSPLHRFHHIFYSALEVLLEDQVADQNMTEDQAMVLMNAQAEALDYVVPFAHSEKVSVYDAIAQAHVEAGRISNATDAYTNAYHMCVMVFGPDSKTTMLFKNLMDHTPTNADEIAAAYGFDDNDDDE
;
A
#
# COMPACT_ATOMS: atom_id res chain seq x y z
N MET A 1 18.00 -1.84 5.60
CA MET A 1 18.06 -3.09 4.80
C MET A 1 18.21 -4.30 5.70
N GLU A 2 17.23 -5.21 5.68
CA GLU A 2 17.19 -6.41 6.53
C GLU A 2 17.95 -7.62 5.98
N PHE A 3 18.28 -7.65 4.68
CA PHE A 3 19.07 -8.70 4.04
C PHE A 3 19.97 -8.13 2.93
N ASP A 4 20.87 -8.95 2.38
CA ASP A 4 21.76 -8.59 1.28
C ASP A 4 20.99 -8.64 -0.06
N ALA A 5 20.82 -7.48 -0.71
CA ALA A 5 20.08 -7.34 -1.96
C ALA A 5 20.91 -6.58 -3.00
N PRO A 6 20.72 -6.84 -4.31
CA PRO A 6 21.41 -6.09 -5.36
C PRO A 6 21.09 -4.60 -5.27
N THR A 7 22.08 -3.74 -5.46
CA THR A 7 21.81 -2.31 -5.68
C THR A 7 21.23 -2.09 -7.09
N PHE A 8 20.59 -0.95 -7.33
CA PHE A 8 20.07 -0.61 -8.67
C PHE A 8 21.12 -0.71 -9.79
N VAL A 9 22.38 -0.38 -9.49
CA VAL A 9 23.51 -0.41 -10.44
C VAL A 9 23.93 -1.84 -10.78
N GLU A 10 23.77 -2.77 -9.83
CA GLU A 10 24.07 -4.19 -10.02
C GLU A 10 22.89 -4.97 -10.62
N ALA A 11 21.69 -4.40 -10.49
CA ALA A 11 20.46 -5.02 -10.92
C ALA A 11 20.41 -5.22 -12.44
N PRO A 12 19.78 -6.32 -12.90
CA PRO A 12 19.62 -6.64 -14.32
C PRO A 12 18.54 -5.77 -14.99
N VAL A 13 18.63 -4.46 -14.85
CA VAL A 13 17.70 -3.47 -15.41
C VAL A 13 18.45 -2.39 -16.20
N SER A 14 17.73 -1.67 -17.06
CA SER A 14 18.30 -0.59 -17.86
C SER A 14 18.69 0.59 -16.96
N GLN A 15 19.85 1.17 -17.24
CA GLN A 15 20.45 2.23 -16.43
C GLN A 15 20.21 3.65 -17.00
N ASP A 16 19.48 3.78 -18.11
CA ASP A 16 19.16 5.05 -18.76
C ASP A 16 17.92 5.70 -18.12
N MET A 17 18.13 6.58 -17.13
CA MET A 17 17.06 7.22 -16.34
C MET A 17 16.18 8.18 -17.13
N ALA A 18 16.48 8.44 -18.41
CA ALA A 18 15.61 9.20 -19.31
C ALA A 18 14.53 8.33 -19.98
N LYS A 19 14.53 7.01 -19.75
CA LYS A 19 13.58 6.05 -20.30
C LYS A 19 12.94 5.21 -19.19
N PRO A 20 11.81 4.55 -19.47
CA PRO A 20 11.27 3.55 -18.56
C PRO A 20 12.30 2.46 -18.25
N ILE A 21 12.30 2.01 -17.00
CA ILE A 21 13.22 0.98 -16.52
C ILE A 21 12.74 -0.37 -17.04
N VAL A 22 13.55 -1.04 -17.85
CA VAL A 22 13.25 -2.35 -18.44
C VAL A 22 14.22 -3.43 -17.97
N ALA A 23 13.78 -4.68 -17.92
CA ALA A 23 14.63 -5.82 -17.63
C ALA A 23 15.69 -6.03 -18.74
N THR A 24 16.95 -6.25 -18.36
CA THR A 24 18.05 -6.57 -19.29
C THR A 24 18.40 -8.05 -19.32
N ALA A 25 17.88 -8.82 -18.35
CA ALA A 25 17.88 -10.28 -18.29
C ALA A 25 16.46 -10.77 -17.94
N ALA A 26 16.17 -12.05 -18.19
CA ALA A 26 14.91 -12.63 -17.75
C ALA A 26 14.90 -12.74 -16.21
N LEU A 27 13.83 -12.30 -15.58
CA LEU A 27 13.66 -12.33 -14.12
C LEU A 27 12.63 -13.39 -13.75
N SER A 28 12.88 -14.08 -12.65
CA SER A 28 11.97 -15.11 -12.12
C SER A 28 11.06 -14.49 -11.07
N ALA A 29 9.87 -15.04 -10.92
CA ALA A 29 8.98 -14.61 -9.85
C ALA A 29 9.60 -14.94 -8.46
N GLY A 30 9.43 -14.06 -7.48
CA GLY A 30 10.11 -14.06 -6.19
C GLY A 30 11.56 -13.56 -6.21
N GLN A 31 12.08 -13.13 -7.36
CA GLN A 31 13.43 -12.58 -7.45
C GLN A 31 13.44 -11.12 -7.01
N VAL A 32 14.21 -10.80 -5.96
CA VAL A 32 14.55 -9.42 -5.61
C VAL A 32 15.40 -8.82 -6.74
N ILE A 33 14.89 -7.75 -7.36
CA ILE A 33 15.49 -7.07 -8.51
C ILE A 33 16.57 -6.12 -8.04
N PHE A 34 16.21 -5.21 -7.11
CA PHE A 34 17.12 -4.29 -6.46
C PHE A 34 16.56 -3.78 -5.14
N ALA A 35 17.42 -3.20 -4.31
CA ALA A 35 17.06 -2.41 -3.16
C ALA A 35 17.66 -1.00 -3.21
N GLU A 36 17.01 -0.07 -2.52
CA GLU A 36 17.37 1.33 -2.43
C GLU A 36 17.06 1.84 -1.02
N ALA A 37 18.03 2.49 -0.37
CA ALA A 37 17.77 3.27 0.84
C ALA A 37 17.23 4.66 0.44
N ALA A 38 16.34 5.21 1.25
CA ALA A 38 15.84 6.56 1.07
C ALA A 38 17.01 7.53 1.02
N THR A 39 16.95 8.49 0.11
CA THR A 39 17.96 9.56 0.10
C THR A 39 17.70 10.55 1.23
N VAL A 40 16.43 10.78 1.54
CA VAL A 40 15.94 11.47 2.74
C VAL A 40 14.70 10.73 3.22
N ALA A 41 14.56 10.54 4.53
CA ALA A 41 13.34 10.02 5.15
C ALA A 41 13.15 10.68 6.51
N SER A 42 11.90 10.89 6.92
CA SER A 42 11.55 11.47 8.21
C SER A 42 10.21 10.93 8.70
N ALA A 43 10.11 10.76 10.02
CA ALA A 43 8.86 10.46 10.71
C ALA A 43 7.90 11.67 10.65
N GLY A 44 6.59 11.41 10.61
CA GLY A 44 5.52 12.41 10.55
C GLY A 44 5.17 13.07 11.88
N GLY A 45 5.92 12.79 12.95
CA GLY A 45 5.59 13.25 14.30
C GLY A 45 4.44 12.46 14.95
N MET A 46 4.07 11.32 14.39
CA MET A 46 3.21 10.31 15.02
C MET A 46 4.12 9.12 15.36
N GLU A 47 3.96 8.48 16.52
CA GLU A 47 4.69 7.24 16.77
C GLU A 47 4.28 6.21 15.69
N PRO A 48 5.21 5.39 15.16
CA PRO A 48 4.82 4.25 14.35
C PRO A 48 3.80 3.43 15.14
N GLU A 49 2.75 2.92 14.48
CA GLU A 49 1.78 2.05 15.15
C GLU A 49 2.50 0.79 15.67
N GLU A 50 2.93 0.80 16.92
CA GLU A 50 3.39 -0.39 17.62
C GLU A 50 2.16 -1.19 18.05
N GLY A 51 1.64 -1.99 17.12
CA GLY A 51 0.56 -2.91 17.37
C GLY A 51 -0.82 -2.27 17.33
N PHE A 52 -1.79 -3.07 16.91
CA PHE A 52 -3.20 -2.73 16.86
C PHE A 52 -3.67 -2.29 18.25
N HIS A 53 -4.03 -1.02 18.42
CA HIS A 53 -4.54 -0.49 19.69
C HIS A 53 -6.06 -0.70 19.78
N GLU A 54 -6.51 -1.56 20.70
CA GLU A 54 -7.94 -1.70 21.03
C GLU A 54 -8.44 -0.45 21.78
N GLU A 55 -9.41 0.28 21.20
CA GLU A 55 -10.01 1.48 21.81
C GLU A 55 -10.85 1.21 23.09
N ASP A 56 -11.06 -0.06 23.51
CA ASP A 56 -12.02 -0.43 24.57
C ASP A 56 -11.48 -1.47 25.60
N CYS A 57 -10.22 -1.39 26.02
CA CYS A 57 -9.71 -2.19 27.16
C CYS A 57 -10.10 -1.55 28.51
N ASP A 58 -11.12 -2.10 29.16
CA ASP A 58 -11.71 -1.63 30.43
C ASP A 58 -11.01 -2.22 31.70
N ASP A 59 -9.77 -2.71 31.61
CA ASP A 59 -9.08 -3.39 32.72
C ASP A 59 -8.14 -2.45 33.52
N GLU A 60 -8.48 -2.18 34.78
CA GLU A 60 -7.78 -1.23 35.67
C GLU A 60 -6.38 -1.72 36.15
N ASP A 61 -5.96 -2.94 35.80
CA ASP A 61 -4.65 -3.54 36.18
C ASP A 61 -3.74 -3.84 34.95
N CYS A 62 -4.04 -3.27 33.78
CA CYS A 62 -3.19 -3.31 32.60
C CYS A 62 -1.98 -2.35 32.77
N ASP A 63 -0.79 -2.88 33.07
CA ASP A 63 0.46 -2.10 33.19
C ASP A 63 1.00 -1.59 31.82
N GLY A 64 0.20 -1.72 30.75
CA GLY A 64 0.38 -1.11 29.42
C GLY A 64 -0.73 -0.14 29.03
N CYS A 65 -1.67 0.16 29.93
CA CYS A 65 -2.77 1.08 29.67
C CYS A 65 -2.36 2.47 30.18
N ALA A 66 -1.47 3.13 29.44
CA ALA A 66 -1.53 4.58 29.44
C ALA A 66 -2.90 4.93 28.86
N ALA A 67 -3.79 5.46 29.70
CA ALA A 67 -5.02 6.07 29.24
C ALA A 67 -4.69 6.88 27.98
N ILE A 68 -5.46 6.69 26.91
CA ILE A 68 -5.52 7.68 25.84
C ILE A 68 -6.04 8.93 26.53
N ASP A 69 -5.11 9.76 26.99
CA ASP A 69 -5.45 11.08 27.50
C ASP A 69 -6.18 11.75 26.32
N GLU A 70 -7.47 12.04 26.48
CA GLU A 70 -8.27 12.90 25.58
C GLU A 70 -7.67 14.33 25.45
N ASP A 71 -6.49 14.56 26.01
CA ASP A 71 -5.58 15.64 25.66
C ASP A 71 -4.66 15.13 24.53
N ASP A 72 -5.15 15.23 23.29
CA ASP A 72 -4.36 15.37 22.05
C ASP A 72 -3.38 16.56 22.21
N ALA A 73 -2.35 16.38 23.04
CA ALA A 73 -1.17 17.20 23.01
C ALA A 73 -0.45 16.78 21.74
N ALA A 74 -0.79 17.44 20.62
CA ALA A 74 -0.08 17.32 19.36
C ALA A 74 1.40 17.04 19.65
N ILE A 75 1.87 15.84 19.33
CA ILE A 75 3.26 15.45 19.54
C ILE A 75 4.09 16.59 18.98
N GLU A 76 4.89 17.22 19.85
CA GLU A 76 5.60 18.44 19.47
C GLU A 76 6.51 18.08 18.30
N ASP A 77 6.24 18.67 17.13
CA ASP A 77 7.03 18.46 15.93
C ASP A 77 8.46 18.90 16.23
N THR A 78 9.30 17.92 16.53
CA THR A 78 10.69 18.07 16.96
C THR A 78 11.61 17.30 16.03
N LEU A 79 12.89 17.68 16.02
CA LEU A 79 13.94 16.93 15.33
C LEU A 79 14.54 15.94 16.33
N ASP A 80 14.61 14.68 15.93
CA ASP A 80 15.29 13.69 16.74
C ASP A 80 16.80 13.94 16.75
N GLU A 81 17.48 13.55 17.83
CA GLU A 81 18.94 13.70 17.92
C GLU A 81 19.68 12.99 16.77
N SER A 82 19.09 11.91 16.24
CA SER A 82 19.59 11.18 15.06
C SER A 82 19.49 12.01 13.78
N GLU A 83 18.50 12.90 13.65
CA GLU A 83 18.27 13.72 12.45
C GLU A 83 19.18 14.97 12.41
N HIS A 84 19.82 15.34 13.53
CA HIS A 84 20.63 16.55 13.62
C HIS A 84 21.80 16.59 12.60
N ASP A 85 22.39 15.44 12.30
CA ASP A 85 23.49 15.33 11.32
C ASP A 85 23.00 15.29 9.86
N GLU A 86 21.68 15.18 9.64
CA GLU A 86 21.05 15.12 8.32
C GLU A 86 20.52 16.48 7.84
N VAL A 87 20.50 17.47 8.73
CA VAL A 87 20.05 18.85 8.44
C VAL A 87 21.16 19.86 8.74
N SER A 88 20.98 21.11 8.31
CA SER A 88 21.97 22.15 8.61
C SER A 88 21.90 22.58 10.09
N ALA A 89 23.02 23.08 10.64
CA ALA A 89 23.04 23.65 11.99
C ALA A 89 22.02 24.79 12.19
N TYR A 90 21.68 25.52 11.12
CA TYR A 90 20.63 26.54 11.15
C TYR A 90 19.24 25.91 11.39
N VAL A 91 18.96 24.77 10.77
CA VAL A 91 17.71 24.03 10.98
C VAL A 91 17.62 23.57 12.43
N VAL A 92 18.68 22.98 12.99
CA VAL A 92 18.71 22.54 14.39
C VAL A 92 18.46 23.72 15.36
N GLU A 93 19.08 24.88 15.13
CA GLU A 93 18.92 26.06 16.01
C GLU A 93 17.53 26.72 15.90
N HIS A 94 16.89 26.63 14.73
CA HIS A 94 15.68 27.40 14.40
C HIS A 94 14.46 26.52 14.05
N PHE A 95 14.46 25.24 14.43
CA PHE A 95 13.44 24.29 13.96
C PHE A 95 12.00 24.73 14.29
N ALA A 96 11.73 25.14 15.53
CA ALA A 96 10.39 25.59 15.94
C ALA A 96 9.91 26.82 15.13
N ASP A 97 10.80 27.79 14.88
CA ASP A 97 10.47 28.97 14.07
C ASP A 97 10.22 28.59 12.59
N LEU A 98 11.01 27.64 12.07
CA LEU A 98 10.87 27.11 10.71
C LEU A 98 9.53 26.36 10.54
N THR A 99 9.17 25.50 11.49
CA THR A 99 7.90 24.78 11.50
C THR A 99 6.73 25.75 11.50
N ALA A 100 6.72 26.74 12.40
CA ALA A 100 5.68 27.76 12.45
C ALA A 100 5.57 28.59 11.15
N ALA A 101 6.69 28.84 10.47
CA ALA A 101 6.69 29.52 9.17
C ALA A 101 6.09 28.66 8.04
N CYS A 102 6.33 27.36 8.08
CA CYS A 102 5.88 26.41 7.07
C CYS A 102 4.40 26.02 7.22
N GLU A 103 3.89 25.85 8.45
CA GLU A 103 2.49 25.44 8.73
C GLU A 103 1.44 26.39 8.14
N ALA A 104 1.81 27.63 7.86
CA ALA A 104 0.94 28.60 7.19
C ALA A 104 0.64 28.23 5.72
N PHE A 105 1.34 27.25 5.15
CA PHE A 105 1.23 26.81 3.76
C PHE A 105 0.88 25.33 3.70
N GLU A 106 -0.25 25.01 3.06
CA GLU A 106 -0.70 23.62 2.84
C GLU A 106 0.42 22.74 2.22
N ALA A 107 1.19 23.32 1.30
CA ALA A 107 2.30 22.62 0.64
C ALA A 107 3.52 22.32 1.54
N LEU A 108 3.52 22.77 2.79
CA LEU A 108 4.54 22.45 3.79
C LEU A 108 3.89 22.13 5.13
N ALA A 109 2.60 21.76 5.15
CA ALA A 109 1.83 21.57 6.38
C ALA A 109 2.11 20.23 7.06
N SER A 110 2.59 19.20 6.35
CA SER A 110 3.00 17.95 6.97
C SER A 110 4.45 17.99 7.48
N SER A 111 4.71 17.33 8.62
CA SER A 111 6.01 17.37 9.31
C SER A 111 7.10 16.71 8.48
N GLU A 112 6.82 15.51 7.98
CA GLU A 112 7.75 14.70 7.21
C GLU A 112 8.14 15.40 5.90
N VAL A 113 7.22 16.12 5.23
CA VAL A 113 7.55 16.90 4.02
C VAL A 113 8.53 18.03 4.35
N ARG A 114 8.34 18.76 5.46
CA ARG A 114 9.26 19.84 5.88
C ARG A 114 10.63 19.29 6.24
N LYS A 115 10.69 18.25 7.06
CA LYS A 115 11.93 17.63 7.49
C LYS A 115 12.71 17.08 6.28
N ASN A 116 12.04 16.35 5.38
CA ASN A 116 12.64 15.86 4.14
C ASN A 116 13.13 16.98 3.22
N LEU A 117 12.43 18.12 3.16
CA LEU A 117 12.89 19.31 2.43
C LEU A 117 14.19 19.88 3.02
N PHE A 118 14.27 20.00 4.35
CA PHE A 118 15.47 20.49 5.04
C PHE A 118 16.66 19.54 4.87
N LYS A 119 16.42 18.22 4.89
CA LYS A 119 17.44 17.21 4.58
C LYS A 119 17.91 17.33 3.13
N CYS A 120 17.00 17.54 2.18
CA CYS A 120 17.34 17.81 0.77
C CYS A 120 18.20 19.07 0.62
N PHE A 121 17.89 20.15 1.34
CA PHE A 121 18.72 21.36 1.37
C PHE A 121 20.13 21.09 1.89
N HIS A 122 20.24 20.37 3.01
CA HIS A 122 21.54 19.99 3.57
C HIS A 122 22.36 19.16 2.59
N LEU A 123 21.75 18.16 1.96
CA LEU A 123 22.39 17.35 0.93
C LEU A 123 22.91 18.19 -0.24
N ILE A 124 22.14 19.18 -0.70
CA ILE A 124 22.54 20.07 -1.81
C ILE A 124 23.70 21.00 -1.42
N ASP A 125 23.76 21.44 -0.16
CA ASP A 125 24.89 22.22 0.35
C ASP A 125 26.17 21.39 0.44
N VAL A 126 26.05 20.10 0.81
CA VAL A 126 27.19 19.17 0.92
C VAL A 126 27.65 18.65 -0.46
N ASP A 127 26.72 18.32 -1.34
CA ASP A 127 26.96 17.90 -2.72
C ASP A 127 25.95 18.56 -3.67
N ALA A 128 26.39 19.61 -4.36
CA ALA A 128 25.57 20.33 -5.33
C ALA A 128 24.98 19.44 -6.45
N LYS A 129 25.57 18.27 -6.73
CA LYS A 129 25.03 17.32 -7.71
C LYS A 129 23.89 16.48 -7.18
N ALA A 130 23.73 16.35 -5.86
CA ALA A 130 22.61 15.64 -5.27
C ALA A 130 21.27 16.28 -5.67
N GLY A 131 21.25 17.61 -5.84
CA GLY A 131 20.08 18.34 -6.33
C GLY A 131 19.68 18.01 -7.77
N ASP A 132 20.64 17.69 -8.66
CA ASP A 132 20.34 17.38 -10.07
C ASP A 132 19.46 16.12 -10.19
N THR A 133 19.60 15.18 -9.26
CA THR A 133 18.85 13.94 -9.19
C THR A 133 17.35 14.22 -8.99
N PHE A 134 16.98 14.97 -7.94
CA PHE A 134 15.58 15.25 -7.62
C PHE A 134 14.95 16.29 -8.53
N LEU A 135 15.71 17.31 -8.95
CA LEU A 135 15.24 18.29 -9.93
C LEU A 135 14.98 17.67 -11.32
N SER A 136 15.33 16.40 -11.54
CA SER A 136 14.99 15.64 -12.75
C SER A 136 13.66 14.90 -12.68
N LEU A 137 13.03 14.83 -11.50
CA LEU A 137 11.72 14.21 -11.30
C LEU A 137 10.63 15.19 -11.76
N ASP A 138 9.51 14.65 -12.22
CA ASP A 138 8.35 15.47 -12.58
C ASP A 138 7.53 15.84 -11.35
N VAL A 139 6.77 16.93 -11.44
CA VAL A 139 5.89 17.40 -10.37
C VAL A 139 4.47 17.54 -10.91
N VAL A 140 3.48 17.57 -10.02
CA VAL A 140 2.08 17.83 -10.41
C VAL A 140 1.96 19.31 -10.83
N ALA A 141 1.53 19.54 -12.07
CA ALA A 141 1.50 20.88 -12.65
C ALA A 141 0.49 21.81 -11.94
N ALA A 142 -0.55 21.23 -11.33
CA ALA A 142 -1.57 21.97 -10.57
C ALA A 142 -1.00 22.58 -9.28
N ASP A 143 0.03 21.98 -8.70
CA ASP A 143 0.56 22.34 -7.38
C ASP A 143 1.63 23.44 -7.45
N ILE A 144 2.22 23.64 -8.63
CA ILE A 144 3.31 24.60 -8.87
C ILE A 144 3.03 25.99 -8.27
N PRO A 145 1.83 26.59 -8.39
CA PRO A 145 1.56 27.89 -7.78
C PRO A 145 1.67 27.87 -6.25
N ALA A 146 1.10 26.84 -5.60
CA ALA A 146 1.11 26.71 -4.14
C ALA A 146 2.51 26.44 -3.61
N THR A 147 3.28 25.56 -4.28
CA THR A 147 4.65 25.27 -3.89
C THR A 147 5.58 26.48 -4.09
N LEU A 148 5.33 27.31 -5.11
CA LEU A 148 6.09 28.53 -5.35
C LEU A 148 5.82 29.62 -4.30
N ASP A 149 4.57 29.76 -3.88
CA ASP A 149 4.21 30.69 -2.82
C ASP A 149 4.84 30.28 -1.48
N ALA A 150 4.80 28.98 -1.15
CA ALA A 150 5.48 28.43 0.03
C ALA A 150 7.01 28.63 -0.02
N ALA A 151 7.65 28.34 -1.16
CA ALA A 151 9.09 28.52 -1.36
C ALA A 151 9.54 29.98 -1.15
N ARG A 152 8.78 30.94 -1.68
CA ARG A 152 9.08 32.37 -1.53
C ARG A 152 8.92 32.84 -0.08
N ALA A 153 7.84 32.42 0.57
CA ALA A 153 7.58 32.77 1.95
C ALA A 153 8.64 32.20 2.89
N LEU A 154 9.03 30.94 2.70
CA LEU A 154 10.11 30.31 3.46
C LEU A 154 11.42 31.06 3.26
N ARG A 155 11.76 31.48 2.03
CA ARG A 155 12.97 32.28 1.77
C ARG A 155 12.91 33.66 2.42
N GLU A 156 11.75 34.30 2.40
CA GLU A 156 11.57 35.63 3.01
C GLU A 156 11.73 35.57 4.53
N ALA A 157 11.14 34.55 5.17
CA ALA A 157 11.19 34.37 6.62
C ALA A 157 12.56 33.84 7.09
N HIS A 158 13.12 32.84 6.40
CA HIS A 158 14.31 32.09 6.80
C HIS A 158 15.31 31.94 5.64
N PRO A 159 15.91 33.03 5.13
CA PRO A 159 16.80 32.96 3.96
C PRO A 159 18.04 32.07 4.15
N ALA A 160 18.44 31.81 5.39
CA ALA A 160 19.60 30.98 5.73
C ALA A 160 19.31 29.46 5.71
N VAL A 161 18.03 29.04 5.69
CA VAL A 161 17.68 27.62 5.59
C VAL A 161 17.85 27.08 4.17
N ILE A 162 17.71 27.96 3.17
CA ILE A 162 17.74 27.56 1.77
C ILE A 162 19.15 27.73 1.18
N PRO A 163 19.71 26.68 0.53
CA PRO A 163 20.96 26.77 -0.19
C PRO A 163 20.99 27.94 -1.17
N ALA A 164 22.06 28.74 -1.14
CA ALA A 164 22.20 29.92 -1.99
C ALA A 164 22.29 29.57 -3.50
N SER A 165 22.54 28.30 -3.82
CA SER A 165 22.55 27.75 -5.18
C SER A 165 21.15 27.55 -5.77
N LEU A 166 20.11 27.49 -4.93
CA LEU A 166 18.75 27.22 -5.36
C LEU A 166 17.96 28.51 -5.57
N THR A 167 17.24 28.57 -6.69
CA THR A 167 16.22 29.59 -6.97
C THR A 167 14.88 29.23 -6.30
N ASP A 168 13.96 30.19 -6.20
CA ASP A 168 12.60 29.93 -5.71
C ASP A 168 11.89 28.85 -6.53
N ASP A 169 12.06 28.87 -7.86
CA ASP A 169 11.46 27.88 -8.75
C ASP A 169 12.02 26.47 -8.49
N GLN A 170 13.31 26.35 -8.16
CA GLN A 170 13.91 25.06 -7.80
C GLN A 170 13.46 24.56 -6.43
N VAL A 171 13.29 25.46 -5.45
CA VAL A 171 12.73 25.09 -4.14
C VAL A 171 11.28 24.63 -4.30
N ALA A 172 10.46 25.40 -5.04
CA ALA A 172 9.09 25.03 -5.35
C ALA A 172 9.00 23.67 -6.04
N HIS A 173 9.95 23.38 -6.93
CA HIS A 173 10.05 22.08 -7.58
C HIS A 173 10.41 20.96 -6.60
N LEU A 174 11.36 21.17 -5.67
CA LEU A 174 11.68 20.17 -4.64
C LEU A 174 10.48 19.86 -3.74
N ILE A 175 9.70 20.88 -3.35
CA ILE A 175 8.45 20.68 -2.59
C ILE A 175 7.47 19.81 -3.40
N GLY A 176 7.26 20.14 -4.68
CA GLY A 176 6.40 19.34 -5.55
C GLY A 176 6.92 17.92 -5.82
N VAL A 177 8.24 17.71 -5.76
CA VAL A 177 8.85 16.38 -5.84
C VAL A 177 8.52 15.57 -4.59
N LEU A 178 8.66 16.17 -3.40
CA LEU A 178 8.34 15.51 -2.13
C LEU A 178 6.87 15.12 -2.05
N HIS A 179 5.94 15.98 -2.49
CA HIS A 179 4.52 15.60 -2.53
C HIS A 179 4.23 14.41 -3.44
N LYS A 180 4.89 14.35 -4.59
CA LYS A 180 4.58 13.35 -5.62
C LYS A 180 5.32 12.03 -5.45
N HIS A 181 6.54 12.07 -4.92
CA HIS A 181 7.49 10.96 -4.99
C HIS A 181 7.94 10.44 -3.63
N SER A 182 7.59 11.10 -2.53
CA SER A 182 7.79 10.52 -1.20
C SER A 182 6.87 9.33 -1.03
N ILE A 183 7.42 8.22 -0.57
CA ILE A 183 6.72 6.96 -0.33
C ILE A 183 6.49 6.86 1.19
N PRO A 184 5.26 6.57 1.65
CA PRO A 184 5.01 6.26 3.05
C PRO A 184 5.87 5.09 3.52
N LEU A 185 6.39 5.18 4.75
CA LEU A 185 7.22 4.17 5.38
C LEU A 185 6.62 3.82 6.74
N GLU A 186 6.09 2.61 6.85
CA GLU A 186 5.30 2.18 8.02
C GLU A 186 6.18 2.10 9.27
N ASP A 187 7.35 1.47 9.16
CA ASP A 187 8.31 1.24 10.26
C ASP A 187 8.77 2.53 10.97
N ILE A 188 8.65 3.70 10.33
CA ILE A 188 9.06 4.99 10.90
C ILE A 188 7.90 5.99 11.03
N GLY A 189 6.65 5.59 10.74
CA GLY A 189 5.48 6.47 10.79
C GLY A 189 5.66 7.74 9.95
N GLY A 190 6.22 7.61 8.74
CA GLY A 190 6.73 8.75 7.99
C GLY A 190 6.78 8.55 6.49
N SER A 191 7.65 9.29 5.81
CA SER A 191 7.88 9.11 4.38
C SER A 191 9.34 9.30 3.97
N GLY A 192 9.72 8.67 2.87
CA GLY A 192 11.06 8.76 2.30
C GLY A 192 11.07 8.98 0.80
N LEU A 193 12.11 9.64 0.29
CA LEU A 193 12.31 9.90 -1.13
C LEU A 193 13.36 8.94 -1.72
N PHE A 194 12.96 8.17 -2.74
CA PHE A 194 13.74 7.10 -3.36
C PHE A 194 13.93 7.38 -4.84
N PHE A 195 15.16 7.65 -5.30
CA PHE A 195 15.34 8.11 -6.67
C PHE A 195 14.98 7.06 -7.73
N PHE A 196 15.45 5.82 -7.58
CA PHE A 196 15.24 4.79 -8.59
C PHE A 196 13.82 4.22 -8.53
N VAL A 197 13.29 3.99 -7.33
CA VAL A 197 11.89 3.55 -7.15
C VAL A 197 10.92 4.57 -7.74
N SER A 198 11.10 5.87 -7.50
CA SER A 198 10.25 6.94 -8.08
C SER A 198 10.30 7.03 -9.62
N LYS A 199 11.28 6.39 -10.29
CA LYS A 199 11.34 6.32 -11.76
C LYS A 199 10.56 5.14 -12.34
N LEU A 200 10.15 4.16 -11.52
CA LEU A 200 9.28 3.06 -11.94
C LEU A 200 7.91 3.60 -12.34
N LYS A 201 7.15 2.79 -13.09
CA LYS A 201 5.80 3.15 -13.54
C LYS A 201 4.74 2.35 -12.81
N HIS A 202 3.67 3.06 -12.43
CA HIS A 202 2.46 2.43 -11.93
C HIS A 202 1.81 1.55 -13.01
N SER A 203 1.40 0.35 -12.64
CA SER A 203 0.48 -0.50 -13.41
C SER A 203 -0.50 -1.16 -12.46
N CYS A 204 -1.81 -1.07 -12.73
CA CYS A 204 -2.82 -1.79 -11.96
C CYS A 204 -2.81 -3.33 -12.18
N ARG A 205 -1.89 -3.81 -13.03
CA ARG A 205 -1.51 -5.22 -13.15
C ARG A 205 0.02 -5.26 -13.17
N PRO A 206 0.67 -5.01 -12.02
CA PRO A 206 2.11 -4.85 -11.96
C PRO A 206 2.83 -6.18 -12.22
N ASN A 207 4.12 -6.10 -12.52
CA ASN A 207 4.99 -7.27 -12.63
C ASN A 207 6.08 -7.32 -11.54
N ALA A 208 6.18 -6.27 -10.74
CA ALA A 208 6.95 -6.25 -9.51
C ALA A 208 6.12 -5.69 -8.34
N SER A 209 6.48 -6.06 -7.12
CA SER A 209 6.05 -5.39 -5.88
C SER A 209 7.23 -4.59 -5.34
N TYR A 210 6.95 -3.56 -4.55
CA TYR A 210 7.95 -3.01 -3.63
C TYR A 210 7.55 -3.33 -2.18
N THR A 211 8.53 -3.28 -1.28
CA THR A 211 8.35 -3.52 0.15
C THR A 211 9.36 -2.67 0.88
N ASP A 212 8.94 -2.02 1.96
CA ASP A 212 9.78 -1.23 2.84
C ASP A 212 10.23 -2.02 4.08
N SER A 213 11.35 -1.60 4.65
CA SER A 213 11.76 -1.91 6.01
C SER A 213 12.71 -0.81 6.50
N GLY A 214 12.29 -0.12 7.56
CA GLY A 214 12.88 1.11 8.05
C GLY A 214 12.90 2.18 6.96
N ASP A 215 14.10 2.64 6.61
CA ASP A 215 14.33 3.67 5.60
C ASP A 215 14.64 3.11 4.20
N ALA A 216 14.45 1.81 3.97
CA ALA A 216 14.84 1.14 2.73
C ALA A 216 13.67 0.45 2.04
N ILE A 217 13.69 0.44 0.72
CA ILE A 217 12.74 -0.28 -0.13
C ILE A 217 13.48 -1.30 -0.99
N TRP A 218 12.89 -2.46 -1.22
CA TRP A 218 13.32 -3.38 -2.29
C TRP A 218 12.18 -3.72 -3.23
N VAL A 219 12.54 -4.06 -4.46
CA VAL A 219 11.62 -4.37 -5.55
C VAL A 219 11.77 -5.84 -5.92
N THR A 220 10.68 -6.60 -5.89
CA THR A 220 10.64 -8.04 -6.16
C THR A 220 9.79 -8.31 -7.39
N ALA A 221 10.28 -9.11 -8.35
CA ALA A 221 9.48 -9.57 -9.47
C ALA A 221 8.39 -10.55 -8.96
N ILE A 222 7.11 -10.22 -9.13
CA ILE A 222 5.97 -11.04 -8.66
C ILE A 222 5.44 -12.00 -9.72
N GLN A 223 5.99 -11.91 -10.93
CA GLN A 223 5.75 -12.81 -12.06
C GLN A 223 7.00 -12.87 -12.95
N PRO A 224 7.13 -13.86 -13.86
CA PRO A 224 8.25 -13.88 -14.80
C PRO A 224 8.27 -12.62 -15.67
N ILE A 225 9.41 -11.94 -15.74
CA ILE A 225 9.60 -10.71 -16.53
C ILE A 225 10.56 -10.99 -17.69
N ALA A 226 10.15 -10.70 -18.93
CA ALA A 226 10.95 -10.94 -20.11
C ALA A 226 12.01 -9.84 -20.35
N VAL A 227 13.09 -10.18 -21.06
CA VAL A 227 14.09 -9.18 -21.48
C VAL A 227 13.43 -8.08 -22.31
N GLY A 228 13.64 -6.82 -21.94
CA GLY A 228 13.09 -5.64 -22.58
C GLY A 228 11.68 -5.26 -22.10
N GLU A 229 11.08 -6.05 -21.21
CA GLU A 229 9.81 -5.70 -20.56
C GLU A 229 10.05 -4.64 -19.48
N GLU A 230 9.12 -3.70 -19.38
CA GLU A 230 9.16 -2.62 -18.38
C GLU A 230 8.87 -3.15 -16.98
N ILE A 231 9.63 -2.69 -15.99
CA ILE A 231 9.37 -2.97 -14.58
C ILE A 231 8.28 -2.03 -14.10
N THR A 232 7.17 -2.59 -13.64
CA THR A 232 6.01 -1.84 -13.17
C THR A 232 5.58 -2.34 -11.80
N VAL A 233 5.21 -1.39 -10.93
CA VAL A 233 4.72 -1.65 -9.57
C VAL A 233 3.31 -1.08 -9.42
N ASP A 234 2.61 -1.48 -8.37
CA ASP A 234 1.49 -0.67 -7.88
C ASP A 234 2.03 0.30 -6.83
N PHE A 235 1.68 1.58 -6.95
CA PHE A 235 2.09 2.64 -6.01
C PHE A 235 0.94 3.06 -5.11
N PHE A 236 -0.25 2.52 -5.35
CA PHE A 236 -1.47 2.94 -4.69
C PHE A 236 -2.21 1.69 -4.26
N ASP A 237 -2.81 1.73 -3.07
CA ASP A 237 -3.64 0.62 -2.64
C ASP A 237 -5.02 0.66 -3.32
N THR A 238 -5.05 0.24 -4.60
CA THR A 238 -6.25 0.32 -5.45
C THR A 238 -6.62 -1.04 -6.04
N HIS A 239 -6.09 -2.12 -5.48
CA HIS A 239 -6.08 -3.46 -6.07
C HIS A 239 -7.50 -4.02 -6.28
N TYR A 240 -8.46 -3.69 -5.41
CA TYR A 240 -9.87 -4.09 -5.54
C TYR A 240 -10.85 -2.97 -5.98
N MET A 241 -10.37 -1.74 -6.18
CA MET A 241 -11.21 -0.64 -6.67
C MET A 241 -11.67 -0.87 -8.11
N CYS A 242 -12.87 -0.39 -8.46
CA CYS A 242 -13.30 -0.44 -9.85
C CYS A 242 -12.48 0.51 -10.74
N LEU A 243 -12.44 0.26 -12.05
CA LEU A 243 -11.63 1.06 -12.97
C LEU A 243 -11.96 2.56 -12.96
N ALA A 244 -13.20 2.93 -12.66
CA ALA A 244 -13.62 4.33 -12.60
C ALA A 244 -12.96 5.03 -11.41
N GLU A 245 -13.15 4.49 -10.21
CA GLU A 245 -12.57 4.99 -8.95
C GLU A 245 -11.04 5.02 -9.02
N ARG A 246 -10.42 3.93 -9.50
CA ARG A 246 -8.96 3.88 -9.66
C ARG A 246 -8.42 4.99 -10.56
N LYS A 247 -9.15 5.37 -11.62
CA LYS A 247 -8.73 6.47 -12.51
C LYS A 247 -8.87 7.84 -11.86
N GLU A 248 -9.81 8.00 -10.93
CA GLU A 248 -10.00 9.24 -10.18
C GLU A 248 -8.83 9.41 -9.19
N VAL A 249 -8.56 8.41 -8.36
CA VAL A 249 -7.42 8.39 -7.43
C VAL A 249 -6.10 8.68 -8.16
N LEU A 250 -5.80 7.95 -9.24
CA LEU A 250 -4.58 8.18 -10.01
C LEU A 250 -4.50 9.60 -10.58
N ALA A 251 -5.62 10.18 -11.02
CA ALA A 251 -5.63 11.52 -11.59
C ALA A 251 -5.42 12.61 -10.54
N GLU A 252 -5.97 12.43 -9.33
CA GLU A 252 -5.76 13.30 -8.17
C GLU A 252 -4.28 13.32 -7.76
N GLU A 253 -3.64 12.15 -7.78
CA GLU A 253 -2.19 11.99 -7.53
C GLU A 253 -1.30 12.48 -8.70
N GLY A 254 -1.90 12.90 -9.81
CA GLY A 254 -1.15 13.36 -10.99
C GLY A 254 -0.45 12.22 -11.75
N HIS A 255 -0.99 11.02 -11.68
CA HIS A 255 -0.58 9.82 -12.41
C HIS A 255 -1.54 9.47 -13.56
N VAL A 256 -0.98 8.97 -14.66
CA VAL A 256 -1.76 8.47 -15.80
C VAL A 256 -1.31 7.05 -16.10
N CYS A 257 -2.12 6.07 -15.72
CA CYS A 257 -1.81 4.66 -15.99
C CYS A 257 -2.13 4.28 -17.44
N SER A 258 -1.18 3.60 -18.09
CA SER A 258 -1.32 3.07 -19.45
C SER A 258 -1.42 1.53 -19.50
N CYS A 259 -1.76 0.88 -18.39
CA CYS A 259 -1.88 -0.59 -18.34
C CYS A 259 -3.05 -1.09 -19.22
N ALA A 260 -3.10 -2.42 -19.44
CA ALA A 260 -4.11 -3.02 -20.29
C ALA A 260 -5.56 -2.77 -19.81
N VAL A 261 -5.77 -2.70 -18.48
CA VAL A 261 -7.09 -2.41 -17.89
C VAL A 261 -7.47 -0.95 -18.13
N CYS A 262 -6.59 0.01 -17.80
CA CYS A 262 -6.82 1.45 -17.99
C CYS A 262 -7.04 1.86 -19.45
N THR A 263 -6.37 1.17 -20.38
CA THR A 263 -6.53 1.36 -21.83
C THR A 263 -7.72 0.59 -22.43
N GLY A 264 -8.40 -0.25 -21.64
CA GLY A 264 -9.56 -1.04 -22.08
C GLY A 264 -9.20 -2.19 -23.03
N THR A 265 -7.95 -2.66 -23.01
CA THR A 265 -7.50 -3.85 -23.75
C THR A 265 -7.57 -5.14 -22.92
N ALA A 266 -7.74 -5.02 -21.61
CA ALA A 266 -8.06 -6.10 -20.68
C ALA A 266 -9.35 -5.76 -19.90
N PRO A 267 -10.09 -6.77 -19.39
CA PRO A 267 -11.28 -6.56 -18.57
C PRO A 267 -10.94 -5.97 -17.20
N ASP A 268 -11.90 -5.22 -16.66
CA ASP A 268 -11.92 -4.83 -15.25
C ASP A 268 -12.53 -5.96 -14.41
N LEU A 269 -11.68 -6.74 -13.73
CA LEU A 269 -12.10 -7.95 -13.01
C LEU A 269 -12.86 -7.65 -11.71
N THR A 270 -12.67 -6.47 -11.13
CA THR A 270 -13.35 -6.02 -9.91
C THR A 270 -14.82 -5.72 -10.17
N ARG A 271 -15.21 -5.45 -11.43
CA ARG A 271 -16.58 -5.11 -11.82
C ARG A 271 -17.27 -6.29 -12.53
N SER A 272 -17.52 -7.34 -11.76
CA SER A 272 -17.89 -8.66 -12.27
C SER A 272 -19.38 -8.99 -12.14
N PHE A 273 -20.01 -9.48 -13.21
CA PHE A 273 -21.44 -9.79 -13.27
C PHE A 273 -21.71 -11.26 -13.59
N LYS A 274 -22.82 -11.80 -13.11
CA LYS A 274 -23.31 -13.13 -13.51
C LYS A 274 -23.92 -13.08 -14.90
N CYS A 275 -23.55 -14.02 -15.76
CA CYS A 275 -24.08 -14.14 -17.10
C CYS A 275 -25.60 -14.30 -17.10
N GLN A 276 -26.28 -13.48 -17.91
CA GLN A 276 -27.75 -13.52 -18.07
C GLN A 276 -28.19 -14.35 -19.30
N ALA A 277 -27.25 -15.02 -19.98
CA ALA A 277 -27.57 -15.85 -21.14
C ALA A 277 -28.26 -17.16 -20.70
N ALA A 278 -29.33 -17.53 -21.40
CA ALA A 278 -30.08 -18.74 -21.10
C ALA A 278 -29.17 -19.99 -21.14
N GLY A 279 -29.12 -20.74 -20.03
CA GLY A 279 -28.32 -21.96 -19.90
C GLY A 279 -26.87 -21.74 -19.46
N CYS A 280 -26.45 -20.51 -19.16
CA CYS A 280 -25.12 -20.22 -18.61
C CYS A 280 -25.25 -19.84 -17.12
N THR A 281 -24.99 -20.79 -16.22
CA THR A 281 -25.15 -20.56 -14.76
C THR A 281 -23.86 -20.07 -14.08
N GLU A 282 -22.70 -20.53 -14.56
CA GLU A 282 -21.38 -20.20 -14.01
C GLU A 282 -20.62 -19.17 -14.86
N GLY A 283 -21.32 -18.47 -15.76
CA GLY A 283 -20.70 -17.46 -16.61
C GLY A 283 -20.43 -16.17 -15.86
N ILE A 284 -19.22 -15.65 -16.00
CA ILE A 284 -18.84 -14.33 -15.47
C ILE A 284 -18.65 -13.36 -16.64
N VAL A 285 -19.12 -12.13 -16.46
CA VAL A 285 -19.06 -11.05 -17.44
C VAL A 285 -18.33 -9.87 -16.80
N HIS A 286 -17.37 -9.29 -17.52
CA HIS A 286 -16.65 -8.09 -17.09
C HIS A 286 -16.71 -7.04 -18.19
N PRO A 287 -16.78 -5.75 -17.85
CA PRO A 287 -16.64 -4.70 -18.83
C PRO A 287 -15.21 -4.64 -19.36
N THR A 288 -15.08 -4.66 -20.69
CA THR A 288 -13.84 -4.31 -21.41
C THR A 288 -14.18 -3.22 -22.42
N ASN A 289 -13.78 -1.97 -22.15
CA ASN A 289 -14.13 -0.82 -23.00
C ASN A 289 -15.65 -0.76 -23.32
N ASN A 290 -16.49 -0.91 -22.29
CA ASN A 290 -17.96 -0.96 -22.37
C ASN A 290 -18.56 -2.16 -23.14
N VAL A 291 -17.76 -3.17 -23.47
CA VAL A 291 -18.26 -4.45 -23.98
C VAL A 291 -18.40 -5.44 -22.82
N TYR A 292 -19.60 -6.02 -22.69
CA TYR A 292 -19.96 -6.99 -21.65
C TYR A 292 -20.12 -8.35 -22.30
N GLU A 293 -19.02 -9.10 -22.38
CA GLU A 293 -18.99 -10.46 -22.93
C GLU A 293 -18.74 -11.48 -21.83
N CYS A 294 -19.55 -12.55 -21.83
CA CYS A 294 -19.35 -13.66 -20.90
C CYS A 294 -18.08 -14.44 -21.24
N MET A 295 -17.20 -14.65 -20.26
CA MET A 295 -15.95 -15.41 -20.43
C MET A 295 -16.17 -16.90 -20.73
N THR A 296 -17.32 -17.45 -20.32
CA THR A 296 -17.65 -18.88 -20.49
C THR A 296 -18.40 -19.17 -21.79
N CYS A 297 -19.49 -18.44 -22.07
CA CYS A 297 -20.37 -18.74 -23.21
C CYS A 297 -20.23 -17.75 -24.38
N HIS A 298 -19.41 -16.71 -24.23
CA HIS A 298 -19.19 -15.65 -25.23
C HIS A 298 -20.44 -14.89 -25.65
N ALA A 299 -21.51 -14.95 -24.84
CA ALA A 299 -22.68 -14.12 -25.05
C ALA A 299 -22.31 -12.66 -24.75
N VAL A 300 -22.48 -11.80 -25.75
CA VAL A 300 -22.37 -10.34 -25.60
C VAL A 300 -23.71 -9.79 -25.19
N TRP A 301 -23.75 -9.02 -24.10
CA TRP A 301 -24.97 -8.41 -23.59
C TRP A 301 -25.44 -7.26 -24.47
N ASP A 302 -26.75 -7.13 -24.59
CA ASP A 302 -27.36 -5.96 -25.21
C ASP A 302 -27.43 -4.78 -24.22
N ALA A 303 -27.72 -3.58 -24.74
CA ALA A 303 -27.79 -2.37 -23.95
C ALA A 303 -28.85 -2.44 -22.83
N ALA A 304 -29.93 -3.20 -23.02
CA ALA A 304 -30.99 -3.34 -22.02
C ALA A 304 -30.52 -4.19 -20.84
N THR A 305 -29.81 -5.29 -21.11
CA THR A 305 -29.22 -6.17 -20.10
C THR A 305 -28.15 -5.43 -19.31
N ILE A 306 -27.27 -4.68 -19.99
CA ILE A 306 -26.25 -3.84 -19.35
C ILE A 306 -26.92 -2.80 -18.44
N ALA A 307 -27.89 -2.04 -18.96
CA ALA A 307 -28.57 -1.01 -18.18
C ALA A 307 -29.29 -1.57 -16.94
N ALA A 308 -29.89 -2.76 -17.04
CA ALA A 308 -30.54 -3.41 -15.91
C ALA A 308 -29.54 -3.83 -14.83
N ALA A 309 -28.39 -4.39 -15.22
CA ALA A 309 -27.35 -4.80 -14.27
C ALA A 309 -26.68 -3.59 -13.58
N VAL A 310 -26.36 -2.55 -14.36
CA VAL A 310 -25.77 -1.29 -13.83
C VAL A 310 -26.75 -0.56 -12.92
N ALA A 311 -28.05 -0.58 -13.20
CA ALA A 311 -29.04 0.02 -12.29
C ALA A 311 -29.06 -0.68 -10.91
N VAL A 312 -28.89 -2.01 -10.87
CA VAL A 312 -28.78 -2.73 -9.60
C VAL A 312 -27.47 -2.37 -8.90
N GLU A 313 -26.36 -2.32 -9.64
CA GLU A 313 -25.07 -1.90 -9.12
C GLU A 313 -25.14 -0.51 -8.47
N GLU A 314 -25.70 0.49 -9.16
CA GLU A 314 -25.87 1.86 -8.64
C GLU A 314 -26.77 1.94 -7.40
N THR A 315 -27.80 1.08 -7.30
CA THR A 315 -28.62 0.98 -6.09
C THR A 315 -27.81 0.42 -4.94
N LEU A 316 -27.06 -0.67 -5.16
CA LEU A 316 -26.25 -1.29 -4.10
C LEU A 316 -25.13 -0.35 -3.62
N MET A 317 -24.46 0.40 -4.50
CA MET A 317 -23.45 1.38 -4.06
C MET A 317 -24.00 2.46 -3.11
N LYS A 318 -25.31 2.74 -3.13
CA LYS A 318 -25.92 3.85 -2.37
C LYS A 318 -26.71 3.40 -1.16
N GLU A 319 -27.31 2.21 -1.23
CA GLU A 319 -28.35 1.75 -0.31
C GLU A 319 -28.02 0.38 0.30
N LEU A 320 -26.80 -0.13 0.12
CA LEU A 320 -26.39 -1.41 0.71
C LEU A 320 -26.27 -1.28 2.23
N GLU A 321 -27.12 -2.02 2.93
CA GLU A 321 -27.07 -2.24 4.37
C GLU A 321 -27.01 -3.75 4.60
N ILE A 322 -25.92 -4.23 5.22
CA ILE A 322 -25.67 -5.64 5.52
C ILE A 322 -25.10 -5.73 6.93
N ASP A 323 -25.80 -6.47 7.79
CA ASP A 323 -25.44 -6.63 9.21
C ASP A 323 -25.09 -8.09 9.56
N SER A 324 -25.13 -9.00 8.58
CA SER A 324 -24.78 -10.40 8.81
C SER A 324 -24.36 -11.14 7.54
N VAL A 325 -23.59 -12.21 7.75
CA VAL A 325 -23.12 -13.12 6.68
C VAL A 325 -24.28 -13.70 5.86
N ASP A 326 -25.37 -14.12 6.51
CA ASP A 326 -26.52 -14.70 5.83
C ASP A 326 -27.21 -13.70 4.88
N GLN A 327 -27.29 -12.42 5.28
CA GLN A 327 -27.82 -11.36 4.42
C GLN A 327 -26.93 -11.17 3.19
N LEU A 328 -25.61 -11.11 3.38
CA LEU A 328 -24.65 -11.01 2.28
C LEU A 328 -24.79 -12.17 1.30
N LEU A 329 -24.80 -13.41 1.79
CA LEU A 329 -24.90 -14.60 0.94
C LEU A 329 -26.21 -14.65 0.14
N VAL A 330 -27.33 -14.29 0.76
CA VAL A 330 -28.64 -14.21 0.09
C VAL A 330 -28.63 -13.10 -0.98
N LEU A 331 -28.09 -11.92 -0.65
CA LEU A 331 -28.00 -10.81 -1.59
C LEU A 331 -27.12 -11.18 -2.79
N VAL A 332 -25.93 -11.70 -2.53
CA VAL A 332 -25.01 -12.20 -3.56
C VAL A 332 -25.73 -13.20 -4.45
N GLN A 333 -26.50 -14.15 -3.90
CA GLN A 333 -27.22 -15.15 -4.69
C GLN A 333 -28.30 -14.53 -5.60
N GLN A 334 -29.06 -13.57 -5.10
CA GLN A 334 -30.20 -12.96 -5.81
C GLN A 334 -29.79 -11.85 -6.79
N SER A 335 -28.61 -11.26 -6.59
CA SER A 335 -28.08 -10.17 -7.41
C SER A 335 -27.62 -10.64 -8.80
N PRO A 336 -27.73 -9.79 -9.85
CA PRO A 336 -27.04 -10.01 -11.12
C PRO A 336 -25.52 -9.77 -11.02
N LEU A 337 -25.02 -9.13 -9.95
CA LEU A 337 -23.59 -8.99 -9.69
C LEU A 337 -23.00 -10.34 -9.30
N HIS A 338 -21.76 -10.61 -9.68
CA HIS A 338 -21.03 -11.80 -9.28
C HIS A 338 -20.42 -11.60 -7.89
N ARG A 339 -20.15 -12.69 -7.15
CA ARG A 339 -19.54 -12.63 -5.80
C ARG A 339 -18.15 -11.98 -5.73
N PHE A 340 -17.52 -11.74 -6.89
CA PHE A 340 -16.21 -11.08 -7.01
C PHE A 340 -16.35 -9.60 -7.38
N HIS A 341 -17.56 -9.05 -7.29
CA HIS A 341 -17.81 -7.65 -7.59
C HIS A 341 -17.32 -6.80 -6.41
N HIS A 342 -16.65 -5.67 -6.68
CA HIS A 342 -16.04 -4.83 -5.65
C HIS A 342 -17.02 -4.47 -4.52
N ILE A 343 -18.26 -4.12 -4.84
CA ILE A 343 -19.34 -3.91 -3.84
C ILE A 343 -19.47 -5.06 -2.82
N PHE A 344 -19.44 -6.31 -3.27
CA PHE A 344 -19.56 -7.46 -2.36
C PHE A 344 -18.26 -7.80 -1.66
N TYR A 345 -17.12 -7.45 -2.26
CA TYR A 345 -15.83 -7.55 -1.61
C TYR A 345 -15.71 -6.55 -0.47
N SER A 346 -16.02 -5.26 -0.69
CA SER A 346 -16.05 -4.24 0.35
C SER A 346 -17.06 -4.55 1.45
N ALA A 347 -18.25 -5.06 1.12
CA ALA A 347 -19.22 -5.48 2.12
C ALA A 347 -18.75 -6.69 2.94
N LEU A 348 -17.90 -7.54 2.37
CA LEU A 348 -17.30 -8.66 3.07
C LEU A 348 -16.19 -8.16 4.01
N GLU A 349 -15.36 -7.22 3.58
CA GLU A 349 -14.30 -6.61 4.41
C GLU A 349 -14.91 -5.94 5.64
N VAL A 350 -15.96 -5.14 5.48
CA VAL A 350 -16.68 -4.50 6.61
C VAL A 350 -17.23 -5.53 7.59
N LEU A 351 -17.66 -6.72 7.14
CA LEU A 351 -18.13 -7.77 8.04
C LEU A 351 -16.99 -8.50 8.78
N LEU A 352 -15.78 -8.44 8.24
CA LEU A 352 -14.58 -9.05 8.83
C LEU A 352 -13.84 -8.11 9.78
N GLU A 353 -14.16 -6.81 9.80
CA GLU A 353 -13.65 -5.88 10.81
C GLU A 353 -14.01 -6.37 12.22
N ASP A 354 -13.04 -6.39 13.14
CA ASP A 354 -13.14 -7.06 14.46
C ASP A 354 -14.39 -6.63 15.25
N GLN A 355 -14.64 -5.32 15.30
CA GLN A 355 -15.82 -4.74 15.98
C GLN A 355 -17.14 -5.31 15.47
N VAL A 356 -17.22 -5.62 14.17
CA VAL A 356 -18.42 -6.17 13.52
C VAL A 356 -18.45 -7.69 13.68
N ALA A 357 -17.30 -8.35 13.50
CA ALA A 357 -17.15 -9.79 13.56
C ALA A 357 -17.53 -10.35 14.94
N ASP A 358 -17.00 -9.78 16.01
CA ASP A 358 -17.20 -10.27 17.38
C ASP A 358 -18.65 -10.20 17.85
N GLN A 359 -19.38 -9.20 17.35
CA GLN A 359 -20.76 -8.96 17.77
C GLN A 359 -21.77 -9.78 16.95
N ASN A 360 -21.47 -10.04 15.67
CA ASN A 360 -22.48 -10.46 14.70
C ASN A 360 -22.16 -11.77 13.98
N MET A 361 -21.03 -12.42 14.29
CA MET A 361 -20.55 -13.56 13.52
C MET A 361 -19.98 -14.66 14.41
N THR A 362 -20.24 -15.93 14.05
CA THR A 362 -19.53 -17.07 14.66
C THR A 362 -18.19 -17.32 13.97
N GLU A 363 -17.22 -17.93 14.64
CA GLU A 363 -15.94 -18.36 14.04
C GLU A 363 -16.09 -19.09 12.68
N ASP A 364 -17.07 -20.01 12.56
CA ASP A 364 -17.30 -20.74 11.30
C ASP A 364 -17.82 -19.82 10.17
N GLN A 365 -18.55 -18.76 10.50
CA GLN A 365 -19.01 -17.77 9.53
C GLN A 365 -17.88 -16.83 9.12
N ALA A 366 -17.02 -16.43 10.06
CA ALA A 366 -15.81 -15.66 9.79
C ALA A 366 -14.91 -16.42 8.81
N MET A 367 -14.71 -17.71 9.06
CA MET A 367 -13.97 -18.60 8.18
C MET A 367 -14.59 -18.71 6.79
N VAL A 368 -15.92 -18.74 6.66
CA VAL A 368 -16.59 -18.72 5.35
C VAL A 368 -16.28 -17.42 4.59
N LEU A 369 -16.31 -16.27 5.27
CA LEU A 369 -15.99 -14.98 4.67
C LEU A 369 -14.51 -14.86 4.29
N MET A 370 -13.58 -15.21 5.17
CA MET A 370 -12.14 -15.20 4.85
C MET A 370 -11.80 -16.09 3.64
N ASN A 371 -12.39 -17.29 3.56
CA ASN A 371 -12.22 -18.15 2.38
C ASN A 371 -12.82 -17.51 1.11
N ALA A 372 -13.98 -16.85 1.22
CA ALA A 372 -14.56 -16.12 0.11
C ALA A 372 -13.70 -14.92 -0.33
N GLN A 373 -13.06 -14.22 0.61
CA GLN A 373 -12.09 -13.14 0.35
C GLN A 373 -10.87 -13.67 -0.41
N ALA A 374 -10.28 -14.77 0.06
CA ALA A 374 -9.15 -15.43 -0.61
C ALA A 374 -9.50 -15.84 -2.05
N GLU A 375 -10.66 -16.47 -2.27
CA GLU A 375 -11.15 -16.83 -3.61
C GLU A 375 -11.36 -15.59 -4.50
N ALA A 376 -11.83 -14.49 -3.92
CA ALA A 376 -12.10 -13.25 -4.62
C ALA A 376 -10.79 -12.54 -5.02
N LEU A 377 -9.80 -12.48 -4.14
CA LEU A 377 -8.45 -11.98 -4.42
C LEU A 377 -7.74 -12.82 -5.47
N ASP A 378 -7.82 -14.16 -5.39
CA ASP A 378 -7.20 -15.04 -6.39
C ASP A 378 -7.77 -14.86 -7.79
N TYR A 379 -9.05 -14.49 -7.88
CA TYR A 379 -9.68 -14.21 -9.15
C TYR A 379 -9.37 -12.80 -9.69
N VAL A 380 -9.54 -11.77 -8.85
CA VAL A 380 -9.47 -10.37 -9.26
C VAL A 380 -8.04 -9.84 -9.34
N VAL A 381 -7.18 -10.34 -8.46
CA VAL A 381 -5.75 -10.02 -8.37
C VAL A 381 -4.96 -11.27 -8.79
N PRO A 382 -4.83 -11.55 -10.11
CA PRO A 382 -4.26 -12.81 -10.60
C PRO A 382 -2.73 -12.89 -10.49
N PHE A 383 -2.10 -11.96 -9.79
CA PHE A 383 -0.67 -11.88 -9.52
C PHE A 383 -0.41 -12.04 -8.02
N ALA A 384 0.85 -12.20 -7.62
CA ALA A 384 1.21 -12.25 -6.21
C ALA A 384 1.00 -10.88 -5.56
N HIS A 385 0.43 -10.83 -4.35
CA HIS A 385 0.02 -9.61 -3.67
C HIS A 385 0.13 -9.78 -2.16
N SER A 386 0.53 -8.74 -1.43
CA SER A 386 0.68 -8.74 0.03
C SER A 386 -0.63 -9.06 0.73
N GLU A 387 -1.75 -8.49 0.28
CA GLU A 387 -3.09 -8.77 0.85
C GLU A 387 -3.43 -10.27 0.94
N LYS A 388 -2.97 -11.08 -0.02
CA LYS A 388 -3.20 -12.52 0.03
C LYS A 388 -2.44 -13.20 1.18
N VAL A 389 -1.29 -12.65 1.56
CA VAL A 389 -0.53 -13.10 2.73
C VAL A 389 -1.38 -12.88 3.99
N SER A 390 -1.88 -11.66 4.18
CA SER A 390 -2.71 -11.29 5.33
C SER A 390 -3.95 -12.18 5.45
N VAL A 391 -4.66 -12.42 4.33
CA VAL A 391 -5.83 -13.30 4.34
C VAL A 391 -5.47 -14.76 4.63
N TYR A 392 -4.39 -15.30 4.06
CA TYR A 392 -3.97 -16.67 4.37
C TYR A 392 -3.50 -16.81 5.82
N ASP A 393 -2.91 -15.77 6.40
CA ASP A 393 -2.53 -15.73 7.80
C ASP A 393 -3.78 -15.79 8.70
N ALA A 394 -4.75 -14.91 8.49
CA ALA A 394 -6.02 -14.91 9.24
C ALA A 394 -6.74 -16.26 9.15
N ILE A 395 -6.78 -16.89 7.97
CA ILE A 395 -7.33 -18.24 7.79
C ILE A 395 -6.55 -19.28 8.61
N ALA A 396 -5.22 -19.17 8.66
CA ALA A 396 -4.38 -20.09 9.42
C ALA A 396 -4.64 -19.97 10.92
N GLN A 397 -4.68 -18.76 11.46
CA GLN A 397 -4.94 -18.48 12.87
C GLN A 397 -6.33 -18.98 13.29
N ALA A 398 -7.38 -18.67 12.51
CA ALA A 398 -8.73 -19.20 12.74
C ALA A 398 -8.80 -20.74 12.69
N HIS A 399 -7.95 -21.40 11.90
CA HIS A 399 -7.82 -22.85 11.92
C HIS A 399 -7.11 -23.37 13.17
N VAL A 400 -6.13 -22.66 13.73
CA VAL A 400 -5.48 -23.02 14.99
C VAL A 400 -6.48 -22.95 16.14
N GLU A 401 -7.23 -21.85 16.26
CA GLU A 401 -8.25 -21.64 17.30
C GLU A 401 -9.33 -22.74 17.26
N ALA A 402 -9.77 -23.10 16.06
CA ALA A 402 -10.72 -24.17 15.85
C ALA A 402 -10.13 -25.59 16.04
N GLY A 403 -8.85 -25.72 16.42
CA GLY A 403 -8.14 -26.99 16.61
C GLY A 403 -7.90 -27.78 15.31
N ARG A 404 -7.99 -27.12 14.15
CA ARG A 404 -7.83 -27.69 12.80
C ARG A 404 -6.40 -27.52 12.29
N ILE A 405 -5.41 -27.99 13.05
CA ILE A 405 -3.99 -27.70 12.83
C ILE A 405 -3.47 -28.07 11.43
N SER A 406 -3.94 -29.20 10.85
CA SER A 406 -3.54 -29.56 9.48
C SER A 406 -3.96 -28.52 8.44
N ASN A 407 -5.14 -27.91 8.62
CA ASN A 407 -5.61 -26.86 7.73
C ASN A 407 -4.87 -25.55 7.98
N ALA A 408 -4.50 -25.25 9.23
CA ALA A 408 -3.65 -24.12 9.57
C ALA A 408 -2.28 -24.23 8.89
N THR A 409 -1.66 -25.43 8.91
CA THR A 409 -0.39 -25.68 8.20
C THR A 409 -0.54 -25.45 6.69
N ASP A 410 -1.63 -25.89 6.08
CA ASP A 410 -1.88 -25.66 4.65
C ASP A 410 -2.03 -24.15 4.35
N ALA A 411 -2.71 -23.40 5.21
CA ALA A 411 -2.87 -21.95 5.07
C ALA A 411 -1.54 -21.19 5.26
N TYR A 412 -0.76 -21.50 6.31
CA TYR A 412 0.60 -20.94 6.48
C TYR A 412 1.54 -21.32 5.33
N THR A 413 1.37 -22.51 4.74
CA THR A 413 2.12 -22.90 3.53
C THR A 413 1.79 -21.98 2.35
N ASN A 414 0.51 -21.61 2.17
CA ASN A 414 0.10 -20.68 1.13
C ASN A 414 0.63 -19.26 1.41
N ALA A 415 0.55 -18.79 2.66
CA ALA A 415 1.14 -17.51 3.08
C ALA A 415 2.65 -17.47 2.81
N TYR A 416 3.41 -18.49 3.21
CA TYR A 416 4.85 -18.59 2.94
C TYR A 416 5.16 -18.54 1.44
N HIS A 417 4.46 -19.32 0.61
CA HIS A 417 4.67 -19.28 -0.84
C HIS A 417 4.36 -17.92 -1.45
N MET A 418 3.34 -17.21 -0.94
CA MET A 418 3.02 -15.86 -1.36
C MET A 418 4.11 -14.87 -0.92
N CYS A 419 4.61 -14.97 0.31
CA CYS A 419 5.71 -14.16 0.83
C CYS A 419 6.98 -14.27 0.00
N VAL A 420 7.38 -15.51 -0.38
CA VAL A 420 8.52 -15.74 -1.28
C VAL A 420 8.38 -14.96 -2.59
N MET A 421 7.15 -14.83 -3.10
CA MET A 421 6.86 -14.17 -4.37
C MET A 421 6.82 -12.64 -4.25
N VAL A 422 6.27 -12.13 -3.15
CA VAL A 422 6.04 -10.68 -2.92
C VAL A 422 7.26 -10.02 -2.26
N PHE A 423 7.72 -10.57 -1.14
CA PHE A 423 8.77 -9.99 -0.31
C PHE A 423 10.16 -10.55 -0.64
N GLY A 424 10.23 -11.67 -1.35
CA GLY A 424 11.48 -12.37 -1.65
C GLY A 424 11.90 -13.33 -0.52
N PRO A 425 12.71 -14.35 -0.84
CA PRO A 425 12.92 -15.52 0.02
C PRO A 425 13.62 -15.24 1.36
N ASP A 426 14.40 -14.16 1.42
CA ASP A 426 15.28 -13.84 2.55
C ASP A 426 14.72 -12.72 3.45
N SER A 427 13.53 -12.20 3.15
CA SER A 427 12.88 -11.17 3.97
C SER A 427 12.47 -11.70 5.34
N LYS A 428 12.44 -10.85 6.37
CA LYS A 428 12.03 -11.25 7.72
C LYS A 428 10.63 -11.85 7.73
N THR A 429 9.68 -11.21 7.03
CA THR A 429 8.30 -11.70 6.88
C THR A 429 8.26 -13.08 6.23
N THR A 430 9.04 -13.32 5.17
CA THR A 430 9.10 -14.65 4.55
C THR A 430 9.67 -15.70 5.51
N MET A 431 10.66 -15.32 6.31
CA MET A 431 11.26 -16.22 7.31
C MET A 431 10.31 -16.51 8.48
N LEU A 432 9.47 -15.55 8.89
CA LEU A 432 8.38 -15.74 9.85
C LEU A 432 7.39 -16.79 9.33
N PHE A 433 6.83 -16.59 8.14
CA PHE A 433 5.88 -17.55 7.56
C PHE A 433 6.50 -18.91 7.26
N LYS A 434 7.80 -18.94 6.93
CA LYS A 434 8.53 -20.20 6.85
C LYS A 434 8.53 -20.93 8.20
N ASN A 435 8.75 -20.21 9.29
CA ASN A 435 8.73 -20.78 10.64
C ASN A 435 7.33 -21.31 11.00
N LEU A 436 6.29 -20.51 10.78
CA LEU A 436 4.88 -20.89 11.01
C LEU A 436 4.45 -22.10 10.17
N MET A 437 4.96 -22.22 8.94
CA MET A 437 4.75 -23.41 8.10
C MET A 437 5.46 -24.65 8.66
N ASP A 438 6.74 -24.53 9.04
CA ASP A 438 7.55 -25.66 9.54
C ASP A 438 7.11 -26.10 10.96
N HIS A 439 6.62 -25.16 11.77
CA HIS A 439 6.27 -25.31 13.18
C HIS A 439 4.92 -24.65 13.48
N THR A 440 3.87 -25.10 12.80
CA THR A 440 2.53 -24.53 12.96
C THR A 440 2.07 -24.51 14.42
N PRO A 441 1.72 -23.33 14.97
CA PRO A 441 1.13 -23.18 16.29
C PRO A 441 -0.09 -24.07 16.48
N THR A 442 -0.32 -24.51 17.71
CA THR A 442 -1.42 -25.41 18.08
C THR A 442 -2.46 -24.78 18.99
N ASN A 443 -2.21 -23.56 19.46
CA ASN A 443 -3.06 -22.77 20.35
C ASN A 443 -2.71 -21.27 20.23
N ALA A 444 -3.52 -20.41 20.87
CA ALA A 444 -3.35 -18.95 20.83
C ALA A 444 -2.03 -18.47 21.44
N ASP A 445 -1.61 -19.03 22.58
CA ASP A 445 -0.33 -18.67 23.22
C ASP A 445 0.87 -18.91 22.29
N GLU A 446 0.86 -20.03 21.54
CA GLU A 446 1.90 -20.31 20.54
C GLU A 446 1.83 -19.38 19.32
N ILE A 447 0.66 -18.82 18.98
CA ILE A 447 0.54 -17.76 17.97
C ILE A 447 1.19 -16.50 18.52
N ALA A 448 0.76 -16.02 19.69
CA ALA A 448 1.29 -14.81 20.32
C ALA A 448 2.83 -14.85 20.41
N ALA A 449 3.39 -15.97 20.90
CA ALA A 449 4.83 -16.18 20.98
C ALA A 449 5.53 -16.16 19.61
N ALA A 450 4.88 -16.65 18.55
CA ALA A 450 5.45 -16.65 17.20
C ALA A 450 5.51 -15.25 16.57
N TYR A 451 4.58 -14.37 16.92
CA TYR A 451 4.52 -12.98 16.46
C TYR A 451 5.23 -12.00 17.41
N GLY A 452 5.71 -12.48 18.56
CA GLY A 452 6.49 -11.68 19.51
C GLY A 452 5.67 -10.97 20.58
N PHE A 453 4.41 -11.35 20.78
CA PHE A 453 3.49 -10.80 21.79
C PHE A 453 3.50 -11.58 23.12
N ASP A 454 4.66 -12.10 23.54
CA ASP A 454 4.73 -12.94 24.75
C ASP A 454 4.51 -12.07 26.01
N ASP A 455 3.41 -12.31 26.74
CA ASP A 455 3.08 -11.80 28.09
C ASP A 455 4.07 -12.30 29.17
N ASN A 456 5.37 -12.07 28.98
CA ASN A 456 6.41 -12.41 29.94
C ASN A 456 7.18 -11.18 30.44
N ASP A 457 6.48 -10.06 30.65
CA ASP A 457 6.93 -8.97 31.54
C ASP A 457 6.44 -9.15 33.00
N ASP A 458 5.99 -10.35 33.37
CA ASP A 458 5.83 -10.78 34.76
C ASP A 458 7.07 -11.58 35.21
N ASP A 459 8.19 -10.90 35.49
CA ASP A 459 9.17 -11.25 36.54
C ASP A 459 10.47 -10.40 36.43
N GLU A 460 10.55 -9.23 37.11
CA GLU A 460 11.67 -8.87 38.02
C GLU A 460 11.42 -7.65 38.92
#